data_AF-A0A1H3EHV9-F1
#
_entry.id   AF-A0A1H3EHV9-F1
#
_cell.length_a   1.000
_cell.length_b   1.000
_cell.length_c   1.000
_cell.angle_alpha   90.00
_cell.angle_beta   90.00
_cell.angle_gamma   90.00
#
_symmetry.space_group_name_H-M   'P 1'
#
loop_
_entity.id
_entity.type
_entity.pdbx_description
1 polymer ?
#
loop_
_entity_poly.entity_id
_entity_poly.type
_entity_poly.pdbx_seq_one_letter_code
_entity_poly.pdbx_strand_id
1 'polypeptide(L)' 'MRIKDIIKFKDTETYRKLKKVGKRQQKRKDKEIKLGDRPERLMQHDAYKRKGRRIKQIKWG' A
#
# COMPACT_ATOMS: atom_id res chain seq x y z
N MET A 1 -22.85 -13.61 -13.08
CA MET A 1 -22.05 -14.09 -11.92
C MET A 1 -20.63 -13.55 -12.04
N ARG A 2 -20.10 -12.81 -11.06
CA ARG A 2 -18.73 -12.24 -11.16
C ARG A 2 -17.71 -13.24 -10.63
N ILE A 3 -16.51 -13.27 -11.21
CA ILE A 3 -15.38 -14.11 -10.74
C ILE A 3 -15.15 -13.96 -9.23
N LYS A 4 -15.30 -12.74 -8.69
CA LYS A 4 -15.24 -12.45 -7.26
C LYS A 4 -16.23 -13.27 -6.43
N ASP A 5 -17.48 -13.38 -6.89
CA ASP A 5 -18.55 -14.07 -6.18
C ASP A 5 -18.35 -15.59 -6.25
N ILE A 6 -17.82 -16.09 -7.38
CA ILE A 6 -17.42 -17.49 -7.58
C ILE A 6 -16.33 -17.89 -6.60
N ILE A 7 -15.24 -17.11 -6.52
CA ILE A 7 -14.11 -17.41 -5.63
C ILE A 7 -14.55 -17.32 -4.18
N LYS A 8 -15.39 -16.34 -3.81
CA LYS A 8 -15.92 -16.21 -2.45
C LYS A 8 -16.72 -17.44 -2.02
N PHE A 9 -17.54 -18.00 -2.92
CA PHE A 9 -18.36 -19.18 -2.64
C PHE A 9 -17.54 -20.47 -2.63
N LYS A 10 -16.64 -20.67 -3.61
CA LYS A 10 -15.80 -21.88 -3.71
C LYS A 10 -14.70 -21.94 -2.65
N ASP A 11 -14.01 -20.83 -2.41
CA ASP A 11 -12.86 -20.76 -1.51
C ASP A 11 -12.79 -19.37 -0.84
N THR A 12 -13.43 -19.30 0.32
CA THR A 12 -13.45 -18.09 1.14
C THR A 12 -12.06 -17.70 1.64
N GLU A 13 -11.14 -18.66 1.86
CA GLU A 13 -9.80 -18.35 2.36
C GLU A 13 -8.95 -17.69 1.28
N THR A 14 -8.96 -18.23 0.08
CA THR A 14 -8.31 -17.64 -1.09
C THR A 14 -8.88 -16.26 -1.42
N TYR A 15 -10.20 -16.09 -1.36
CA TYR A 15 -10.83 -14.77 -1.49
C TYR A 15 -10.30 -13.76 -0.45
N ARG A 16 -10.17 -14.16 0.82
CA ARG A 16 -9.64 -13.32 1.91
C ARG A 16 -8.16 -12.96 1.67
N LYS A 17 -7.33 -13.90 1.21
CA LYS A 17 -5.92 -13.67 0.88
C LYS A 17 -5.79 -12.68 -0.29
N LEU A 18 -6.51 -12.91 -1.39
CA LEU A 18 -6.52 -12.02 -2.56
C LEU A 18 -6.96 -10.60 -2.20
N LYS A 19 -8.02 -10.47 -1.39
CA LYS A 19 -8.49 -9.15 -0.91
C LYS A 19 -7.45 -8.42 -0.05
N LYS A 20 -6.67 -9.14 0.76
CA LYS A 20 -5.56 -8.57 1.54
C LYS A 20 -4.41 -8.11 0.63
N VAL A 21 -4.05 -8.89 -0.39
CA VAL A 21 -3.00 -8.53 -1.36
C VAL A 21 -3.37 -7.25 -2.11
N GLY A 22 -4.59 -7.17 -2.66
CA GLY A 22 -5.07 -5.97 -3.36
C GLY A 22 -5.01 -4.71 -2.48
N LYS A 23 -5.42 -4.81 -1.20
CA LYS A 23 -5.31 -3.70 -0.24
C LYS A 23 -3.86 -3.27 0.04
N ARG A 24 -2.91 -4.20 0.04
CA ARG A 24 -1.47 -3.90 0.23
C ARG A 24 -0.88 -3.20 -0.99
N GLN A 25 -1.23 -3.66 -2.20
CA GLN A 25 -0.79 -3.03 -3.44
C GLN A 25 -1.32 -1.61 -3.56
N GLN A 26 -2.60 -1.37 -3.25
CA GLN A 26 -3.18 -0.03 -3.29
C GLN A 26 -2.46 0.96 -2.34
N LYS A 27 -2.16 0.54 -1.10
CA LYS A 27 -1.39 1.38 -0.15
C LYS A 27 0.04 1.68 -0.57
N ARG A 28 0.63 0.83 -1.41
CA ARG A 28 1.99 1.02 -1.94
C ARG A 28 1.99 1.93 -3.16
N LYS A 29 0.92 1.91 -3.96
CA LYS A 29 0.76 2.76 -5.15
C LYS A 29 0.84 4.26 -4.81
N ASP A 30 0.26 4.66 -3.68
CA ASP A 30 0.34 6.06 -3.19
C ASP A 30 1.74 6.46 -2.73
N LYS A 31 2.65 5.48 -2.60
CA LYS A 31 4.06 5.63 -2.18
C LYS A 31 5.04 5.10 -3.22
N GLU A 32 4.60 4.95 -4.45
CA GLU A 32 5.41 4.39 -5.52
C GLU A 32 6.31 5.48 -6.11
N ILE A 33 7.62 5.31 -5.94
CA ILE A 33 8.64 6.16 -6.56
C ILE A 33 8.63 5.88 -8.06
N LYS A 34 8.54 6.93 -8.88
CA LYS A 34 8.65 6.82 -10.33
C LYS A 34 10.03 7.21 -10.82
N LEU A 35 10.49 6.57 -11.89
CA LEU A 35 11.71 6.95 -12.57
C LEU A 35 11.55 8.37 -13.15
N GLY A 36 12.48 9.27 -12.83
CA GLY A 36 12.38 10.70 -13.19
C GLY A 36 11.70 11.59 -12.15
N ASP A 37 11.34 11.06 -10.97
CA ASP A 37 10.93 11.90 -9.85
C ASP A 37 12.07 12.81 -9.38
N ARG A 38 11.70 14.03 -8.94
CA ARG A 38 12.68 15.00 -8.45
C ARG A 38 13.30 14.53 -7.11
N PRO A 39 14.56 14.91 -6.81
CA PRO A 39 15.23 14.55 -5.57
C PRO A 39 14.44 14.90 -4.30
N GLU A 40 13.72 16.02 -4.27
CA GLU A 40 12.91 16.44 -3.12
C GLU A 40 11.78 15.45 -2.85
N ARG A 41 11.17 14.93 -3.92
CA ARG A 41 10.08 13.94 -3.82
C ARG A 41 10.61 12.61 -3.28
N LEU A 42 11.82 12.20 -3.69
CA LEU A 42 12.50 11.02 -3.16
C LEU A 42 12.80 11.16 -1.66
N MET A 43 13.22 12.35 -1.20
CA MET A 43 13.46 12.62 0.22
C MET A 43 12.16 12.57 1.04
N GLN A 44 11.04 13.04 0.49
CA GLN A 44 9.72 13.03 1.13
C GLN A 44 9.16 11.62 1.37
N HIS A 45 9.48 10.63 0.52
CA HIS A 45 8.98 9.25 0.67
C HIS A 45 9.33 8.63 2.04
N ASP A 46 10.47 9.02 2.61
CA ASP A 46 10.96 8.57 3.90
C ASP A 46 10.80 9.61 5.02
N ALA A 47 10.22 10.78 4.72
CA ALA A 47 10.15 11.88 5.67
C ALA A 47 9.28 11.57 6.88
N TYR A 48 8.30 10.66 6.75
CA TYR A 48 7.39 10.29 7.83
C TYR A 48 7.48 8.81 8.16
N LYS A 49 7.71 8.49 9.44
CA LYS A 49 7.73 7.12 9.95
C LYS A 49 6.96 7.02 11.26
N ARG A 50 6.38 5.85 11.49
CA ARG A 50 5.58 5.58 12.68
C ARG A 50 6.51 5.37 13.88
N LYS A 51 6.32 6.14 14.95
CA LYS A 51 7.04 5.98 16.23
C LYS A 51 6.00 5.76 17.33
N GLY A 52 5.95 4.54 17.86
CA GLY A 52 4.86 4.09 18.72
C GLY A 52 3.51 4.11 17.96
N ARG A 53 2.51 4.79 18.52
CA ARG A 53 1.16 4.90 17.92
C ARG A 53 1.01 6.00 16.86
N ARG A 54 1.88 7.02 16.86
CA ARG A 54 1.74 8.23 16.02
C ARG A 54 2.69 8.19 14.81
N ILE A 55 2.28 8.84 13.71
CA ILE A 55 3.17 9.14 12.57
C ILE A 55 3.94 10.41 12.93
N LYS A 56 5.27 10.38 12.79
CA LYS A 56 6.14 11.53 13.07
C LYS A 56 7.02 11.82 11.84
N GLN A 57 7.30 13.10 11.62
CA GLN A 57 8.32 13.54 10.66
C GLN A 57 9.71 13.25 11.24
N ILE A 58 10.60 12.69 10.44
CA ILE A 58 11.95 12.27 10.83
C ILE A 58 13.02 12.89 9.91
N LYS A 59 12.66 13.21 8.66
CA LYS A 59 13.53 13.93 7.72
C LYS A 59 12.80 15.17 7.24
N TRP A 60 13.56 16.09 6.66
CA TRP A 60 12.99 17.19 5.89
C TRP A 60 12.17 16.61 4.73
N GLY A 61 10.94 17.11 4.59
CA GLY A 61 10.02 16.81 3.51
C GLY A 61 9.68 18.10 2.81
#